data_AF-A0A7C5XGS6-F1
#
_entry.id   AF-A0A7C5XGS6-F1
#
_cell.length_a   1.000
_cell.length_b   1.000
_cell.length_c   1.000
_cell.angle_alpha   90.00
_cell.angle_beta   90.00
_cell.angle_gamma   90.00
#
_symmetry.space_group_name_H-M   'P 1'
#
loop_
_entity.id
_entity.type
_entity.pdbx_description
1 polymer ?
#
loop_
_entity_poly.entity_id
_entity_poly.type
_entity_poly.pdbx_seq_one_letter_code
_entity_poly.pdbx_strand_id
1 'polypeptide(L)'
;MRTSHIGSFPLSYSINNIKRILLDMIDIGLDVPPYPQLRSFIDIYLKPLEIFGLAVNRKGIYFSSQEKLLYSEIQAIDIPDAKTAMEIVRENNLKFKGFRAPITGVFTLSSRVYLTNDISKGLQSTAIANIEIVDGFFKKYIYRVIDFVKDIGYNIIFFDEPSLTLIVGRKILFGWSEEKIIDILSSLAKRAYNSEVGIHI
;
A
#
# COMPACT_ATOMS: atom_id res chain seq x y z
N MET A 1 6.35 -10.36 23.82
CA MET A 1 6.19 -9.06 23.13
C MET A 1 7.05 -9.11 21.87
N ARG A 2 6.59 -8.55 20.74
CA ARG A 2 7.37 -8.45 19.48
C ARG A 2 7.70 -7.00 19.18
N THR A 3 8.84 -6.77 18.56
CA THR A 3 9.35 -5.47 18.16
C THR A 3 9.29 -5.28 16.64
N SER A 4 8.95 -4.07 16.21
CA SER A 4 8.85 -3.65 14.81
C SER A 4 9.07 -2.13 14.74
N HIS A 5 9.15 -1.58 13.53
CA HIS A 5 9.06 -0.14 13.29
C HIS A 5 7.97 0.17 12.26
N ILE A 6 7.69 1.45 12.05
CA ILE A 6 6.50 1.93 11.35
C ILE A 6 6.61 1.90 9.81
N GLY A 7 7.78 1.60 9.24
CA GLY A 7 7.97 1.57 7.78
C GLY A 7 9.29 2.18 7.32
N SER A 8 9.23 3.33 6.65
CA SER A 8 10.36 3.93 5.92
C SER A 8 11.61 4.26 6.74
N PHE A 9 12.77 4.20 6.08
CA PHE A 9 14.03 4.75 6.56
C PHE A 9 14.46 6.01 5.78
N PRO A 10 15.19 6.95 6.40
CA PRO A 10 15.63 8.20 5.77
C PRO A 10 16.88 7.99 4.88
N LEU A 11 16.81 7.04 3.94
CA LEU A 11 17.89 6.72 3.01
C LEU A 11 17.37 6.70 1.57
N SER A 12 18.24 7.04 0.62
CA SER A 12 17.89 6.94 -0.81
C SER A 12 17.72 5.48 -1.24
N TYR A 13 16.84 5.24 -2.20
CA TYR A 13 16.69 3.91 -2.78
C TYR A 13 18.00 3.41 -3.40
N SER A 14 18.48 2.27 -2.90
CA SER A 14 19.44 1.40 -3.59
C SER A 14 19.34 -0.01 -2.99
N ILE A 15 19.68 -1.04 -3.77
CA ILE A 15 19.73 -2.42 -3.28
C ILE A 15 20.70 -2.53 -2.09
N ASN A 16 21.83 -1.83 -2.15
CA ASN A 16 22.81 -1.78 -1.06
C ASN A 16 22.23 -1.20 0.23
N ASN A 17 21.43 -0.14 0.14
CA ASN A 17 20.77 0.44 1.32
C ASN A 17 19.70 -0.51 1.88
N ILE A 18 18.90 -1.18 1.03
CA ILE A 18 17.94 -2.20 1.49
C ILE A 18 18.68 -3.30 2.26
N LYS A 19 19.78 -3.81 1.68
CA LYS A 19 20.61 -4.84 2.31
C LYS A 19 21.17 -4.38 3.66
N ARG A 20 21.77 -3.18 3.70
CA ARG A 20 22.34 -2.61 4.92
C ARG A 20 21.30 -2.55 6.03
N ILE A 21 20.13 -2.00 5.74
CA ILE A 21 19.05 -1.87 6.72
C ILE A 21 18.56 -3.22 7.23
N LEU A 22 18.39 -4.22 6.35
CA LEU A 22 17.99 -5.56 6.78
C LEU A 22 19.03 -6.21 7.71
N LEU A 23 20.31 -6.00 7.45
CA LEU A 23 21.39 -6.46 8.32
C LEU A 23 21.40 -5.71 9.66
N ASP A 24 21.23 -4.38 9.63
CA ASP A 24 21.15 -3.56 10.85
C ASP A 24 19.94 -3.99 11.70
N MET A 25 18.78 -4.25 11.09
CA MET A 25 17.56 -4.66 11.80
C MET A 25 17.69 -6.01 12.49
N ILE A 26 18.39 -6.98 11.89
CA ILE A 26 18.63 -8.27 12.56
C ILE A 26 19.67 -8.12 13.67
N ASP A 27 20.69 -7.29 13.49
CA ASP A 27 21.76 -7.04 14.46
C ASP A 27 21.23 -6.39 15.74
N ILE A 28 20.32 -5.41 15.62
CA ILE A 28 19.63 -4.80 16.78
C ILE A 28 18.57 -5.72 17.41
N GLY A 29 18.33 -6.90 16.85
CA GLY A 29 17.38 -7.88 17.38
C GLY A 29 15.91 -7.58 17.11
N LEU A 30 15.58 -6.91 16.01
CA LEU A 30 14.18 -6.64 15.64
C LEU A 30 13.44 -7.94 15.29
N ASP A 31 12.23 -8.13 15.79
CA ASP A 31 11.50 -9.39 15.62
C ASP A 31 10.80 -9.52 14.25
N VAL A 32 10.09 -8.47 13.84
CA VAL A 32 9.20 -8.48 12.66
C VAL A 32 9.40 -7.22 11.80
N PRO A 33 10.50 -7.14 11.01
CA PRO A 33 10.78 -5.97 10.18
C PRO A 33 9.72 -5.79 9.07
N PRO A 34 9.28 -4.56 8.79
CA PRO A 34 8.80 -4.23 7.47
C PRO A 34 9.95 -4.21 6.45
N TYR A 35 9.64 -4.32 5.16
CA TYR A 35 10.64 -3.98 4.15
C TYR A 35 10.94 -2.46 4.21
N PRO A 36 12.18 -2.01 3.91
CA PRO A 36 12.63 -0.66 4.32
C PRO A 36 11.95 0.57 3.68
N GLN A 37 11.07 0.40 2.68
CA GLN A 37 10.35 1.47 1.98
C GLN A 37 11.21 2.71 1.64
N LEU A 38 12.27 2.53 0.84
CA LEU A 38 13.19 3.62 0.45
C LEU A 38 12.69 4.49 -0.72
N ARG A 39 11.47 4.23 -1.18
CA ARG A 39 10.73 5.02 -2.16
C ARG A 39 9.48 5.59 -1.48
N SER A 40 8.86 6.58 -2.10
CA SER A 40 7.55 7.08 -1.70
C SER A 40 6.58 5.91 -1.55
N PHE A 41 5.95 5.79 -0.38
CA PHE A 41 4.95 4.75 -0.10
C PHE A 41 3.78 4.81 -1.11
N ILE A 42 3.47 5.99 -1.63
CA ILE A 42 2.50 6.15 -2.72
C ILE A 42 3.03 5.57 -4.03
N ASP A 43 4.27 5.89 -4.40
CA ASP A 43 4.83 5.52 -5.71
C ASP A 43 5.05 4.01 -5.81
N ILE A 44 5.47 3.35 -4.72
CA ILE A 44 5.60 1.88 -4.65
C ILE A 44 4.33 1.19 -5.15
N TYR A 45 3.17 1.74 -4.80
CA TYR A 45 1.87 1.15 -5.09
C TYR A 45 1.11 1.78 -6.25
N LEU A 46 1.45 2.99 -6.72
CA LEU A 46 0.81 3.60 -7.90
C LEU A 46 1.63 3.45 -9.18
N LYS A 47 2.94 3.20 -9.10
CA LYS A 47 3.76 2.95 -10.30
C LYS A 47 3.26 1.76 -11.14
N PRO A 48 2.76 0.64 -10.57
CA PRO A 48 2.17 -0.42 -11.38
C PRO A 48 0.98 0.08 -12.22
N LEU A 49 0.14 0.97 -11.68
CA LEU A 49 -0.97 1.56 -12.45
C LEU A 49 -0.47 2.40 -13.63
N GLU A 50 0.66 3.08 -13.50
CA GLU A 50 1.30 3.80 -14.62
C GLU A 50 1.80 2.82 -15.70
N ILE A 51 2.46 1.74 -15.28
CA ILE A 51 2.97 0.69 -16.18
C ILE A 51 1.84 0.03 -16.97
N PHE A 52 0.68 -0.22 -16.33
CA PHE A 52 -0.50 -0.77 -16.98
C PHE A 52 -1.28 0.25 -17.82
N GLY A 53 -0.83 1.51 -17.88
CA GLY A 53 -1.54 2.59 -18.59
C GLY A 53 -2.83 3.05 -17.89
N LEU A 54 -3.06 2.61 -16.64
CA LEU A 54 -4.24 2.92 -15.81
C LEU A 54 -4.13 4.27 -15.11
N ALA A 55 -2.93 4.80 -14.95
CA ALA A 55 -2.69 6.15 -14.44
C ALA A 55 -1.55 6.82 -15.22
N VAL A 56 -1.46 8.15 -15.10
CA VAL A 56 -0.34 8.93 -15.63
C VAL A 56 0.23 9.75 -14.48
N ASN A 57 1.54 9.61 -14.23
CA ASN A 57 2.25 10.47 -13.30
C ASN A 57 2.69 11.76 -14.00
N ARG A 58 2.29 12.92 -13.46
CA ARG A 58 2.79 14.23 -13.88
C ARG A 58 3.39 14.94 -12.69
N LYS A 59 4.73 15.03 -12.66
CA LYS A 59 5.49 15.70 -11.59
C LYS A 59 5.11 15.20 -10.18
N GLY A 60 4.94 13.88 -10.01
CA GLY A 60 4.61 13.27 -8.72
C GLY A 60 3.12 13.22 -8.38
N ILE A 61 2.24 13.70 -9.27
CA ILE A 61 0.78 13.60 -9.10
C ILE A 61 0.23 12.56 -10.08
N TYR A 62 -0.58 11.63 -9.58
CA TYR A 62 -1.19 10.60 -10.40
C TYR A 62 -2.57 11.04 -10.87
N PHE A 63 -2.82 10.86 -12.17
CA PHE A 63 -4.10 11.15 -12.82
C PHE A 63 -4.64 9.89 -13.49
N SER A 64 -5.96 9.70 -13.45
CA SER A 64 -6.68 8.67 -14.20
C SER A 64 -8.04 9.22 -14.67
N SER A 65 -8.80 8.43 -15.41
CA SER A 65 -10.21 8.71 -15.69
C SER A 65 -11.09 7.70 -15.00
N GLN A 66 -12.30 8.12 -14.64
CA GLN A 66 -13.30 7.25 -14.03
C GLN A 66 -13.59 6.02 -14.89
N GLU A 67 -13.82 6.21 -16.19
CA GLU A 67 -14.03 5.13 -17.16
C GLU A 67 -12.90 4.11 -17.12
N LYS A 68 -11.65 4.56 -17.12
CA LYS A 68 -10.49 3.67 -17.12
C LYS A 68 -10.45 2.81 -15.86
N LEU A 69 -10.71 3.38 -14.69
CA LEU A 69 -10.68 2.62 -13.43
C LEU A 69 -11.89 1.68 -13.28
N LEU A 70 -13.06 2.05 -13.80
CA LEU A 70 -14.27 1.22 -13.68
C LEU A 70 -14.23 -0.03 -14.58
N TYR A 71 -13.66 0.08 -15.78
CA TYR A 71 -13.74 -0.98 -16.80
C TYR A 71 -12.43 -1.74 -17.01
N SER A 72 -11.36 -1.40 -16.30
CA SER A 72 -10.09 -2.12 -16.43
C SER A 72 -10.00 -3.33 -15.52
N GLU A 73 -9.37 -4.38 -16.04
CA GLU A 73 -8.93 -5.51 -15.21
C GLU A 73 -7.56 -5.23 -14.59
N ILE A 74 -7.36 -5.78 -13.40
CA ILE A 74 -6.13 -5.60 -12.63
C ILE A 74 -5.19 -6.73 -12.99
N GLN A 75 -4.10 -6.37 -13.67
CA GLN A 75 -3.02 -7.27 -14.04
C GLN A 75 -2.24 -7.75 -12.80
N ALA A 76 -1.34 -8.72 -12.99
CA ALA A 76 -0.46 -9.20 -11.94
C ALA A 76 0.39 -8.04 -11.38
N ILE A 77 0.42 -7.92 -10.06
CA ILE A 77 1.17 -6.87 -9.37
C ILE A 77 2.58 -7.37 -9.08
N ASP A 78 3.57 -6.52 -9.29
CA ASP A 78 4.93 -6.69 -8.80
C ASP A 78 5.31 -5.48 -7.96
N ILE A 79 5.86 -5.72 -6.76
CA ILE A 79 6.37 -4.70 -5.85
C ILE A 79 7.87 -4.95 -5.66
N PRO A 80 8.74 -4.30 -6.47
CA PRO A 80 10.17 -4.58 -6.49
C PRO A 80 10.84 -4.41 -5.13
N ASP A 81 10.46 -3.38 -4.35
CA ASP A 81 11.02 -3.15 -3.01
C ASP A 81 10.80 -4.35 -2.07
N ALA A 82 9.59 -4.90 -2.07
CA ALA A 82 9.24 -6.04 -1.24
C ALA A 82 9.92 -7.33 -1.71
N LYS A 83 10.02 -7.53 -3.03
CA LYS A 83 10.68 -8.67 -3.66
C LYS A 83 12.18 -8.69 -3.38
N THR A 84 12.87 -7.58 -3.64
CA THR A 84 14.30 -7.42 -3.37
C THR A 84 14.62 -7.63 -1.89
N ALA A 85 13.80 -7.14 -0.97
CA ALA A 85 14.00 -7.38 0.45
C ALA A 85 13.94 -8.88 0.80
N MET A 86 12.96 -9.62 0.25
CA MET A 86 12.85 -11.06 0.48
C MET A 86 13.96 -11.87 -0.19
N GLU A 87 14.46 -11.44 -1.35
CA GLU A 87 15.64 -12.04 -2.00
C GLU A 87 16.87 -11.90 -1.09
N ILE A 88 17.14 -10.70 -0.57
CA ILE A 88 18.25 -10.44 0.36
C ILE A 88 18.12 -11.29 1.64
N VAL A 89 16.91 -11.39 2.20
CA VAL A 89 16.63 -12.23 3.37
C VAL A 89 17.04 -13.68 3.11
N ARG A 90 16.67 -14.24 1.95
CA ARG A 90 17.01 -15.63 1.58
C ARG A 90 18.50 -15.79 1.33
N GLU A 91 19.11 -14.91 0.55
CA GLU A 91 20.54 -14.96 0.19
C GLU A 91 21.47 -14.86 1.40
N ASN A 92 21.08 -14.07 2.41
CA ASN A 92 21.88 -13.85 3.62
C ASN A 92 21.37 -14.70 4.80
N ASN A 93 20.39 -15.59 4.57
CA ASN A 93 19.81 -16.49 5.56
C ASN A 93 19.33 -15.77 6.84
N LEU A 94 18.73 -14.58 6.70
CA LEU A 94 18.31 -13.74 7.83
C LEU A 94 17.14 -14.39 8.58
N LYS A 95 17.23 -14.48 9.91
CA LYS A 95 16.29 -15.23 10.77
C LYS A 95 15.41 -14.33 11.63
N PHE A 96 14.50 -13.60 10.98
CA PHE A 96 13.44 -12.86 11.68
C PHE A 96 12.31 -13.78 12.15
N LYS A 97 11.52 -13.35 13.14
CA LYS A 97 10.35 -14.10 13.64
C LYS A 97 9.14 -13.99 12.72
N GLY A 98 9.16 -13.04 11.78
CA GLY A 98 8.15 -12.83 10.76
C GLY A 98 8.52 -11.64 9.87
N PHE A 99 7.78 -11.44 8.79
CA PHE A 99 8.02 -10.39 7.80
C PHE A 99 6.76 -9.56 7.64
N ARG A 100 6.88 -8.25 7.89
CA ARG A 100 5.78 -7.32 7.78
C ARG A 100 5.74 -6.68 6.38
N ALA A 101 4.59 -6.70 5.74
CA ALA A 101 4.31 -5.94 4.53
C ALA A 101 3.52 -4.68 4.90
N PRO A 102 4.15 -3.50 4.95
CA PRO A 102 3.44 -2.22 4.99
C PRO A 102 2.84 -1.93 3.60
N ILE A 103 1.52 -2.07 3.48
CA ILE A 103 0.75 -1.82 2.25
C ILE A 103 0.04 -0.49 2.41
N THR A 104 0.26 0.46 1.50
CA THR A 104 -0.57 1.66 1.46
C THR A 104 -1.99 1.27 1.15
N GLY A 105 -2.90 1.64 2.04
CA GLY A 105 -4.27 1.16 1.99
C GLY A 105 -5.11 1.78 0.87
N VAL A 106 -6.30 1.21 0.72
CA VAL A 106 -7.26 1.53 -0.34
C VAL A 106 -7.72 3.00 -0.32
N PHE A 107 -7.96 3.57 0.86
CA PHE A 107 -8.42 4.95 0.97
C PHE A 107 -7.28 5.93 0.69
N THR A 108 -6.08 5.60 1.15
CA THR A 108 -4.88 6.41 0.93
C THR A 108 -4.45 6.37 -0.53
N LEU A 109 -4.43 5.22 -1.19
CA LEU A 109 -4.11 5.17 -2.62
C LEU A 109 -5.13 5.92 -3.47
N SER A 110 -6.43 5.70 -3.22
CA SER A 110 -7.48 6.41 -3.96
C SER A 110 -7.46 7.92 -3.71
N SER A 111 -7.01 8.38 -2.54
CA SER A 111 -6.79 9.81 -2.23
C SER A 111 -5.69 10.47 -3.06
N ARG A 112 -4.83 9.68 -3.72
CA ARG A 112 -3.67 10.18 -4.48
C ARG A 112 -3.84 10.08 -5.99
N VAL A 113 -4.97 9.56 -6.46
CA VAL A 113 -5.29 9.47 -7.89
C VAL A 113 -6.38 10.47 -8.24
N TYR A 114 -6.03 11.52 -8.96
CA TYR A 114 -6.94 12.54 -9.44
C TYR A 114 -7.72 12.04 -10.65
N LEU A 115 -9.05 12.23 -10.65
CA LEU A 115 -9.95 11.90 -11.75
C LEU A 115 -10.17 13.07 -12.71
N THR A 116 -9.70 14.26 -12.34
CA THR A 116 -9.75 15.47 -13.17
C THR A 116 -8.38 16.16 -13.15
N ASN A 117 -8.12 17.02 -14.13
CA ASN A 117 -6.87 17.82 -14.14
C ASN A 117 -6.92 19.00 -13.14
N ASP A 118 -8.08 19.30 -12.56
CA ASP A 118 -8.27 20.41 -11.64
C ASP A 118 -7.96 19.97 -10.20
N ILE A 119 -6.67 20.07 -9.85
CA ILE A 119 -6.17 19.72 -8.52
C ILE A 119 -6.61 20.69 -7.41
N SER A 120 -7.15 21.86 -7.77
CA SER A 120 -7.54 22.88 -6.79
C SER A 120 -8.71 22.45 -5.90
N LYS A 121 -9.48 21.46 -6.35
CA LYS A 121 -10.59 20.85 -5.61
C LYS A 121 -10.15 19.83 -4.56
N GLY A 122 -8.84 19.58 -4.44
CA GLY A 122 -8.28 18.67 -3.43
C GLY A 122 -8.88 17.27 -3.50
N LEU A 123 -9.21 16.68 -2.35
CA LEU A 123 -9.71 15.31 -2.27
C LEU A 123 -10.99 15.05 -3.09
N GLN A 124 -11.85 16.06 -3.29
CA GLN A 124 -13.07 15.92 -4.11
C GLN A 124 -12.77 15.57 -5.57
N SER A 125 -11.59 15.96 -6.07
CA SER A 125 -11.14 15.62 -7.42
C SER A 125 -10.42 14.28 -7.52
N THR A 126 -10.29 13.54 -6.41
CA THR A 126 -9.58 12.25 -6.36
C THR A 126 -10.54 11.07 -6.33
N ALA A 127 -10.02 9.88 -6.61
CA ALA A 127 -10.82 8.66 -6.65
C ALA A 127 -11.48 8.32 -5.32
N ILE A 128 -10.96 8.82 -4.19
CA ILE A 128 -11.56 8.61 -2.86
C ILE A 128 -12.99 9.16 -2.73
N ALA A 129 -13.33 10.17 -3.54
CA ALA A 129 -14.66 10.76 -3.56
C ALA A 129 -15.67 9.92 -4.38
N ASN A 130 -15.22 8.85 -5.03
CA ASN A 130 -16.05 7.95 -5.82
C ASN A 130 -16.03 6.54 -5.19
N ILE A 131 -17.08 6.22 -4.42
CA ILE A 131 -17.21 4.95 -3.69
C ILE A 131 -17.15 3.74 -4.63
N GLU A 132 -17.74 3.82 -5.82
CA GLU A 132 -17.73 2.73 -6.80
C GLU A 132 -16.32 2.40 -7.28
N ILE A 133 -15.50 3.42 -7.54
CA ILE A 133 -14.09 3.23 -7.92
C ILE A 133 -13.27 2.65 -6.75
N VAL A 134 -13.48 3.14 -5.53
CA VAL A 134 -12.75 2.63 -4.36
C VAL A 134 -13.11 1.18 -4.08
N ASP A 135 -14.40 0.86 -4.04
CA ASP A 135 -14.92 -0.48 -3.74
C ASP A 135 -14.72 -1.47 -4.89
N GLY A 136 -14.84 -1.00 -6.13
CA GLY A 136 -14.76 -1.80 -7.34
C GLY A 136 -13.34 -2.02 -7.83
N PHE A 137 -12.52 -0.97 -7.88
CA PHE A 137 -11.17 -1.00 -8.44
C PHE A 137 -10.09 -1.09 -7.36
N PHE A 138 -9.96 -0.07 -6.49
CA PHE A 138 -8.84 -0.02 -5.54
C PHE A 138 -8.87 -1.17 -4.53
N LYS A 139 -10.06 -1.61 -4.10
CA LYS A 139 -10.18 -2.80 -3.24
C LYS A 139 -9.61 -4.06 -3.90
N LYS A 140 -9.98 -4.30 -5.17
CA LYS A 140 -9.45 -5.43 -5.95
C LYS A 140 -7.95 -5.26 -6.22
N TYR A 141 -7.48 -4.02 -6.37
CA TYR A 141 -6.06 -3.72 -6.54
C TYR A 141 -5.27 -4.15 -5.31
N ILE A 142 -5.72 -3.74 -4.14
CA ILE A 142 -5.12 -4.15 -2.87
C ILE A 142 -5.23 -5.66 -2.65
N TYR A 143 -6.29 -6.34 -3.10
CA TYR A 143 -6.31 -7.81 -3.07
C TYR A 143 -5.13 -8.43 -3.83
N ARG A 144 -4.79 -7.91 -5.01
CA ARG A 144 -3.64 -8.40 -5.77
C ARG A 144 -2.31 -8.09 -5.08
N VAL A 145 -2.20 -6.94 -4.42
CA VAL A 145 -1.02 -6.61 -3.60
C VAL A 145 -0.89 -7.58 -2.42
N ILE A 146 -1.99 -7.87 -1.72
CA ILE A 146 -2.03 -8.84 -0.60
C ILE A 146 -1.56 -10.22 -1.08
N ASP A 147 -2.11 -10.69 -2.19
CA ASP A 147 -1.74 -11.98 -2.77
C ASP A 147 -0.24 -12.01 -3.09
N PHE A 148 0.26 -10.99 -3.78
CA PHE A 148 1.67 -10.88 -4.14
C PHE A 148 2.60 -10.93 -2.93
N VAL A 149 2.35 -10.12 -1.89
CA VAL A 149 3.26 -10.09 -0.72
C VAL A 149 3.23 -11.40 0.05
N LYS A 150 2.08 -12.08 0.12
CA LYS A 150 1.97 -13.40 0.73
C LYS A 150 2.78 -14.43 -0.06
N ASP A 151 2.66 -14.43 -1.38
CA ASP A 151 3.35 -15.37 -2.27
C ASP A 151 4.87 -15.27 -2.15
N ILE A 152 5.42 -14.09 -1.88
CA ILE A 152 6.87 -13.90 -1.70
C ILE A 152 7.37 -14.10 -0.26
N GLY A 153 6.46 -14.34 0.69
CA GLY A 153 6.77 -14.80 2.06
C GLY A 153 6.44 -13.83 3.21
N TYR A 154 5.74 -12.72 2.96
CA TYR A 154 5.26 -11.87 4.05
C TYR A 154 4.06 -12.51 4.77
N ASN A 155 4.09 -12.51 6.09
CA ASN A 155 3.07 -13.17 6.93
C ASN A 155 2.40 -12.22 7.94
N ILE A 156 2.80 -10.96 7.95
CA ILE A 156 2.17 -9.89 8.73
C ILE A 156 1.87 -8.76 7.76
N ILE A 157 0.62 -8.32 7.66
CA ILE A 157 0.17 -7.32 6.69
C ILE A 157 -0.37 -6.12 7.45
N PHE A 158 0.18 -4.95 7.19
CA PHE A 158 -0.31 -3.70 7.75
C PHE A 158 -0.83 -2.82 6.64
N PHE A 159 -2.06 -2.33 6.77
CA PHE A 159 -2.59 -1.31 5.88
C PHE A 159 -2.28 0.07 6.45
N ASP A 160 -1.51 0.88 5.73
CA ASP A 160 -1.18 2.25 6.11
C ASP A 160 -2.25 3.18 5.50
N GLU A 161 -3.11 3.74 6.35
CA GLU A 161 -4.30 4.51 5.98
C GLU A 161 -4.33 5.94 6.57
N PRO A 162 -3.28 6.76 6.42
CA PRO A 162 -3.29 8.13 6.95
C PRO A 162 -4.41 9.00 6.35
N SER A 163 -4.81 8.76 5.09
CA SER A 163 -5.91 9.51 4.46
C SER A 163 -7.29 9.13 4.99
N LEU A 164 -7.45 8.03 5.73
CA LEU A 164 -8.73 7.66 6.32
C LEU A 164 -9.21 8.72 7.32
N THR A 165 -8.28 9.34 8.06
CA THR A 165 -8.56 10.48 8.96
C THR A 165 -9.11 11.72 8.25
N LEU A 166 -8.88 11.84 6.94
CA LEU A 166 -9.37 12.94 6.12
C LEU A 166 -10.83 12.72 5.71
N ILE A 167 -11.30 11.47 5.65
CA ILE A 167 -12.69 11.13 5.36
C ILE A 167 -13.50 11.00 6.65
N VAL A 168 -12.89 10.45 7.70
CA VAL A 168 -13.52 10.14 9.00
C VAL A 168 -13.09 11.17 10.03
N GLY A 169 -13.92 12.19 10.23
CA GLY A 169 -13.74 13.22 11.25
C GLY A 169 -15.01 13.43 12.08
N ARG A 170 -15.38 14.69 12.35
CA ARG A 170 -16.69 15.00 12.99
C ARG A 170 -17.90 14.55 12.17
N LYS A 171 -17.73 14.45 10.85
CA LYS A 171 -18.67 13.90 9.88
C LYS A 171 -17.89 13.03 8.91
N ILE A 172 -18.55 12.06 8.31
CA ILE A 172 -17.99 11.24 7.24
C ILE A 172 -18.22 11.95 5.90
N LEU A 173 -17.17 12.13 5.10
CA LEU A 173 -17.21 12.88 3.84
C LEU A 173 -17.59 12.02 2.62
N PHE A 174 -17.87 12.69 1.50
CA PHE A 174 -18.07 12.10 0.16
C PHE A 174 -19.13 10.99 0.07
N GLY A 175 -20.13 11.03 0.95
CA GLY A 175 -21.20 10.04 0.97
C GLY A 175 -20.78 8.67 1.50
N TRP A 176 -19.56 8.55 2.06
CA TRP A 176 -19.14 7.33 2.75
C TRP A 176 -20.02 7.09 3.98
N SER A 177 -20.32 5.82 4.24
CA SER A 177 -20.87 5.36 5.51
C SER A 177 -19.79 4.61 6.29
N GLU A 178 -19.91 4.62 7.62
CA GLU A 178 -19.06 3.82 8.50
C GLU A 178 -19.12 2.33 8.13
N GLU A 179 -20.33 1.82 7.89
CA GLU A 179 -20.56 0.44 7.46
C GLU A 179 -19.79 0.08 6.18
N LYS A 180 -19.77 0.99 5.19
CA LYS A 180 -19.05 0.72 3.94
C LYS A 180 -17.54 0.74 4.12
N ILE A 181 -17.03 1.62 4.98
CA ILE A 181 -15.60 1.66 5.32
C ILE A 181 -15.21 0.35 6.03
N ILE A 182 -16.00 -0.07 7.03
CA ILE A 182 -15.79 -1.31 7.77
C ILE A 182 -15.87 -2.53 6.84
N ASP A 183 -16.83 -2.58 5.93
CA ASP A 183 -16.97 -3.65 4.92
C ASP A 183 -15.68 -3.79 4.09
N ILE A 184 -15.17 -2.68 3.55
CA ILE A 184 -13.94 -2.67 2.75
C ILE A 184 -12.77 -3.17 3.61
N LEU A 185 -12.50 -2.56 4.77
CA LEU A 185 -11.38 -2.96 5.63
C LEU A 185 -11.48 -4.43 6.07
N SER A 186 -12.68 -4.88 6.44
CA SER A 186 -12.94 -6.27 6.82
C SER A 186 -12.70 -7.24 5.67
N SER A 187 -13.06 -6.85 4.44
CA SER A 187 -12.83 -7.66 3.25
C SER A 187 -11.34 -7.78 2.91
N LEU A 188 -10.55 -6.72 3.08
CA LEU A 188 -9.09 -6.74 2.95
C LEU A 188 -8.46 -7.66 4.00
N ALA A 189 -8.89 -7.54 5.26
CA ALA A 189 -8.43 -8.41 6.35
C ALA A 189 -8.78 -9.89 6.09
N LYS A 190 -9.97 -10.19 5.57
CA LYS A 190 -10.38 -11.54 5.15
C LYS A 190 -9.51 -12.06 4.01
N ARG A 191 -9.14 -11.22 3.03
CA ARG A 191 -8.23 -11.64 1.94
C ARG A 191 -6.83 -11.98 2.46
N ALA A 192 -6.39 -11.25 3.47
CA ALA A 192 -5.15 -11.50 4.22
C ALA A 192 -5.24 -12.69 5.21
N TYR A 193 -6.24 -13.58 5.09
CA TYR A 193 -6.35 -14.78 5.92
C TYR A 193 -5.04 -15.58 5.97
N ASN A 194 -4.75 -16.19 7.14
CA ASN A 194 -3.47 -16.81 7.50
C ASN A 194 -2.27 -15.85 7.65
N SER A 195 -2.50 -14.54 7.62
CA SER A 195 -1.53 -13.53 8.04
C SER A 195 -2.05 -12.79 9.27
N GLU A 196 -1.15 -12.25 10.08
CA GLU A 196 -1.56 -11.25 11.06
C GLU A 196 -1.87 -9.94 10.33
N VAL A 197 -2.96 -9.28 10.72
CA VAL A 197 -3.43 -8.06 10.04
C VAL A 197 -3.44 -6.91 11.02
N GLY A 198 -2.86 -5.78 10.62
CA GLY A 198 -2.88 -4.53 11.34
C GLY A 198 -3.29 -3.37 10.45
N ILE A 199 -3.61 -2.24 11.07
CA ILE A 199 -3.80 -0.96 10.40
C ILE A 199 -2.95 0.09 11.11
N HIS A 200 -2.30 0.94 10.33
CA HIS A 200 -1.65 2.15 10.81
C HIS A 200 -2.42 3.34 10.26
N ILE A 201 -2.91 4.21 11.14
CA ILE A 201 -3.65 5.43 10.80
C ILE A 201 -2.79 6.63 11.18
#